data_AF-Q1AY37-F1
#
_entry.id   AF-Q1AY37-F1
#
_cell.length_a   1.000
_cell.length_b   1.000
_cell.length_c   1.000
_cell.angle_alpha   90.00
_cell.angle_beta   90.00
_cell.angle_gamma   90.00
#
_symmetry.space_group_name_H-M   'P 1'
#
loop_
_entity.id
_entity.type
_entity.pdbx_description
1 polymer ?
#
loop_
_entity_poly.entity_id
_entity_poly.type
_entity_poly.pdbx_seq_one_letter_code
_entity_poly.pdbx_strand_id
1 'polypeptide(L)'
;MKYHEFIAEVRRRASLGSNEEAEAAARATLGTLAERLAGGEPHDLASQLPEELAGYVRYEGEQQSDPFSLEEFYRRVAQKEGTEVADASRHARVVMEVVREAVTPGELDDVRSQLPAEYGPLFGEGG
;
A
#
# COMPACT_ATOMS: atom_id res chain seq x y z
N MET A 1 3.71 10.18 11.42
CA MET A 1 3.95 8.84 12.04
C MET A 1 5.39 8.42 11.73
N LYS A 2 6.09 7.70 12.63
CA LYS A 2 7.43 7.14 12.36
C LYS A 2 7.34 5.71 11.80
N TYR A 3 8.42 5.22 11.16
CA TYR A 3 8.47 3.87 10.57
C TYR A 3 8.08 2.76 11.56
N HIS A 4 8.72 2.69 12.72
CA HIS A 4 8.42 1.65 13.71
C HIS A 4 7.01 1.72 14.27
N GLU A 5 6.42 2.93 14.37
CA GLU A 5 5.02 3.12 14.77
C GLU A 5 4.09 2.57 13.68
N PHE A 6 4.39 2.85 12.41
CA PHE A 6 3.66 2.32 11.27
C PHE A 6 3.67 0.79 11.25
N ILE A 7 4.86 0.18 11.34
CA ILE A 7 5.00 -1.29 11.33
C ILE A 7 4.29 -1.92 12.54
N ALA A 8 4.39 -1.30 13.72
CA ALA A 8 3.68 -1.78 14.92
C ALA A 8 2.15 -1.71 14.76
N GLU A 9 1.63 -0.64 14.15
CA GLU A 9 0.20 -0.50 13.87
C GLU A 9 -0.30 -1.50 12.82
N VAL A 10 0.45 -1.69 11.73
CA VAL A 10 0.14 -2.72 10.73
C VAL A 10 0.12 -4.10 11.37
N ARG A 11 1.17 -4.47 12.12
CA ARG A 11 1.24 -5.76 12.82
C ARG A 11 0.02 -5.98 13.72
N ARG A 12 -0.31 -4.97 14.53
CA ARG A 12 -1.41 -5.03 15.51
C ARG A 12 -2.77 -5.18 14.82
N ARG A 13 -3.05 -4.42 13.76
CA ARG A 13 -4.35 -4.42 13.07
C ARG A 13 -4.52 -5.62 12.14
N ALA A 14 -3.45 -6.06 11.48
CA ALA A 14 -3.45 -7.23 10.61
C ALA A 14 -3.33 -8.56 11.38
N SER A 15 -3.09 -8.50 12.70
CA SER A 15 -2.85 -9.68 13.57
C SER A 15 -1.66 -10.54 13.13
N LEU A 16 -0.57 -9.89 12.72
CA LEU A 16 0.65 -10.54 12.25
C LEU A 16 1.55 -10.97 13.42
N GLY A 17 2.27 -12.07 13.24
CA GLY A 17 3.10 -12.71 14.25
C GLY A 17 4.44 -12.00 14.49
N SER A 18 4.92 -11.19 13.55
CA SER A 18 6.20 -10.50 13.65
C SER A 18 6.21 -9.13 12.99
N ASN A 19 7.24 -8.32 13.28
CA ASN A 19 7.48 -7.08 12.53
C ASN A 19 7.88 -7.36 11.08
N GLU A 20 8.63 -8.45 10.84
CA GLU A 20 9.06 -8.85 9.50
C GLU A 20 7.86 -9.15 8.59
N GLU A 21 6.82 -9.81 9.12
CA GLU A 21 5.56 -10.02 8.39
C GLU A 21 4.85 -8.69 8.08
N ALA A 22 4.83 -7.75 9.03
CA ALA A 22 4.22 -6.43 8.82
C ALA A 22 5.01 -5.58 7.82
N GLU A 23 6.34 -5.68 7.81
CA GLU A 23 7.22 -5.06 6.83
C GLU A 23 7.01 -5.68 5.44
N ALA A 24 6.86 -7.00 5.34
CA ALA A 24 6.56 -7.70 4.10
C ALA A 24 5.22 -7.24 3.51
N ALA A 25 4.16 -7.19 4.34
CA ALA A 25 2.85 -6.69 3.94
C ALA A 25 2.90 -5.22 3.46
N ALA A 26 3.60 -4.36 4.22
CA ALA A 26 3.76 -2.94 3.89
C ALA A 26 4.51 -2.76 2.56
N ARG A 27 5.65 -3.44 2.40
CA ARG A 27 6.47 -3.38 1.18
C ARG A 27 5.71 -3.93 -0.03
N ALA A 28 5.03 -5.05 0.10
CA ALA A 28 4.27 -5.67 -0.98
C ALA A 28 3.11 -4.76 -1.44
N THR A 29 2.39 -4.17 -0.48
CA THR A 29 1.26 -3.27 -0.75
C THR A 29 1.73 -1.96 -1.39
N LEU A 30 2.67 -1.26 -0.76
CA LEU A 30 3.18 0.03 -1.22
C LEU A 30 3.89 -0.08 -2.58
N GLY A 31 4.69 -1.12 -2.78
CA GLY A 31 5.35 -1.36 -4.07
C GLY A 31 4.36 -1.70 -5.19
N THR A 32 3.30 -2.46 -4.89
CA THR A 32 2.26 -2.74 -5.89
C THR A 32 1.38 -1.53 -6.18
N LEU A 33 1.14 -0.69 -5.16
CA LEU A 33 0.46 0.58 -5.36
C LEU A 33 1.28 1.50 -6.27
N ALA A 34 2.59 1.61 -6.05
CA ALA A 34 3.48 2.39 -6.90
C ALA A 34 3.48 1.93 -8.37
N GLU A 35 3.43 0.63 -8.63
CA GLU A 35 3.30 0.06 -9.99
C GLU A 35 1.95 0.41 -10.65
N ARG A 36 0.89 0.56 -9.85
CA ARG A 36 -0.45 0.89 -10.34
C ARG A 36 -0.63 2.38 -10.61
N LEU A 37 0.02 3.21 -9.80
CA LEU A 37 -0.08 4.66 -9.89
C LEU A 37 0.65 5.17 -11.14
N ALA A 38 0.24 6.35 -11.59
CA ALA A 38 0.78 6.99 -12.79
C ALA A 38 1.50 8.30 -12.50
N GLY A 39 2.48 8.61 -13.36
CA GLY A 39 3.21 9.86 -13.29
C GLY A 39 4.01 10.05 -11.99
N GLY A 40 3.92 11.24 -11.41
CA GLY A 40 4.64 11.64 -10.19
C GLY A 40 4.01 11.15 -8.88
N GLU A 41 2.81 10.56 -8.92
CA GLU A 41 2.05 10.19 -7.72
C GLU A 41 2.81 9.27 -6.74
N PRO A 42 3.59 8.25 -7.19
CA PRO A 42 4.43 7.49 -6.27
C PRO A 42 5.45 8.36 -5.52
N HIS A 43 5.99 9.40 -6.18
CA HIS A 43 6.93 10.32 -5.55
C HIS A 43 6.26 11.25 -4.54
N ASP A 44 5.06 11.73 -4.85
CA ASP A 44 4.27 12.58 -3.94
C ASP A 44 3.89 11.80 -2.69
N LEU A 45 3.40 10.56 -2.84
CA LEU A 45 3.10 9.67 -1.71
C LEU A 45 4.36 9.37 -0.88
N ALA A 46 5.48 9.09 -1.55
CA ALA A 46 6.76 8.85 -0.89
C ALA A 46 7.26 10.07 -0.10
N SER A 47 6.86 11.29 -0.44
CA SER A 47 7.26 12.52 0.26
C SER A 47 6.59 12.67 1.63
N GLN A 48 5.45 12.03 1.83
CA GLN A 48 4.67 12.07 3.07
C GLN A 48 4.96 10.89 4.02
N LEU A 49 5.68 9.88 3.52
CA LEU A 49 6.00 8.68 4.29
C LEU A 49 7.38 8.78 4.97
N PRO A 50 7.60 8.04 6.07
CA PRO A 50 8.93 7.76 6.61
C PRO A 50 9.88 7.25 5.51
N GLU A 51 11.16 7.64 5.56
CA GLU A 51 12.14 7.35 4.49
C GLU A 51 12.23 5.85 4.14
N GLU A 52 12.13 4.97 5.13
CA GLU A 52 12.15 3.53 4.92
C GLU A 52 10.94 3.03 4.12
N LEU A 53 9.74 3.59 4.35
CA LEU A 53 8.53 3.28 3.56
C LEU A 53 8.55 3.98 2.20
N ALA A 54 9.08 5.20 2.15
CA ALA A 54 9.25 5.95 0.92
C ALA A 54 10.10 5.16 -0.09
N GLY A 55 11.11 4.42 0.38
CA GLY A 55 11.90 3.52 -0.45
C GLY A 55 11.10 2.37 -1.09
N TYR A 56 9.95 1.97 -0.54
CA TYR A 56 9.08 0.96 -1.16
C TYR A 56 8.20 1.54 -2.27
N VAL A 57 7.92 2.85 -2.23
CA VAL A 57 7.08 3.56 -3.20
C VAL A 57 7.90 4.16 -4.33
N ARG A 58 9.13 4.61 -4.05
CA ARG A 58 10.12 5.05 -5.04
C ARG A 58 10.64 3.85 -5.83
N TYR A 59 9.78 3.28 -6.68
CA TYR A 59 10.15 2.19 -7.57
C TYR A 59 11.07 2.71 -8.70
N GLU A 60 12.21 2.06 -8.90
CA GLU A 60 13.25 2.46 -9.87
C GLU A 60 13.08 1.80 -11.27
N GLY A 61 11.95 1.15 -11.56
CA GLY A 61 11.66 0.63 -12.90
C GLY A 61 11.12 1.70 -13.85
N GLU A 62 11.17 1.44 -15.16
CA GLU A 62 10.49 2.27 -16.15
C GLU A 62 9.05 2.53 -15.68
N GLN A 63 8.67 3.80 -15.57
CA GLN A 63 7.40 4.32 -15.04
C GLN A 63 6.22 3.96 -15.96
N GLN A 64 6.10 2.68 -16.32
CA GLN A 64 4.97 2.12 -17.03
C GLN A 64 3.96 1.74 -15.96
N SER A 65 3.01 2.64 -15.71
CA SER A 65 1.79 2.33 -14.99
C SER A 65 1.11 1.18 -15.72
N ASP A 66 1.15 -0.01 -15.14
CA ASP A 66 0.44 -1.15 -15.70
C ASP A 66 -1.01 -1.07 -15.19
N PRO A 67 -2.00 -0.78 -16.05
CA PRO A 67 -3.38 -0.71 -15.61
C PRO A 67 -3.87 -2.12 -15.28
N PHE A 68 -3.87 -2.48 -14.00
CA PHE A 68 -4.44 -3.75 -13.51
C PHE A 68 -5.59 -3.53 -12.51
N SER A 69 -6.45 -4.55 -12.42
CA SER A 69 -7.65 -4.58 -11.58
C SER A 69 -7.30 -4.71 -10.09
N LEU A 70 -8.26 -4.46 -9.20
CA LEU A 70 -8.07 -4.66 -7.76
C LEU A 70 -7.79 -6.13 -7.43
N GLU A 71 -8.39 -7.07 -8.18
CA GLU A 71 -8.12 -8.50 -8.00
C GLU A 71 -6.65 -8.83 -8.31
N GLU A 72 -6.12 -8.29 -9.40
CA GLU A 72 -4.72 -8.47 -9.78
C GLU A 72 -3.77 -7.76 -8.80
N PHE A 73 -4.17 -6.60 -8.27
CA PHE A 73 -3.46 -5.94 -7.19
C PHE A 73 -3.26 -6.89 -6.00
N TYR A 74 -4.33 -7.54 -5.51
CA TYR A 74 -4.20 -8.47 -4.39
C TYR A 74 -3.36 -9.71 -4.71
N ARG A 75 -3.39 -10.22 -5.95
CA ARG A 75 -2.51 -11.32 -6.36
C ARG A 75 -1.04 -10.94 -6.34
N ARG A 76 -0.71 -9.74 -6.84
CA ARG A 76 0.67 -9.23 -6.81
C ARG A 76 1.16 -9.00 -5.40
N VAL A 77 0.31 -8.45 -4.52
CA VAL A 77 0.63 -8.32 -3.09
C VAL A 77 0.89 -9.69 -2.47
N ALA A 78 0.00 -10.67 -2.69
CA ALA A 78 0.16 -12.03 -2.18
C ALA A 78 1.47 -12.68 -2.63
N GLN A 79 1.84 -12.53 -3.91
CA GLN A 79 3.09 -13.04 -4.45
C GLN A 79 4.33 -12.38 -3.81
N LYS A 80 4.31 -11.05 -3.65
CA LYS A 80 5.42 -10.28 -3.08
C LYS A 80 5.57 -10.50 -1.56
N GLU A 81 4.45 -10.67 -0.87
CA GLU A 81 4.39 -10.94 0.56
C GLU A 81 4.70 -12.41 0.88
N GLY A 82 4.41 -13.33 -0.05
CA GLY A 82 4.58 -14.78 0.15
C GLY A 82 3.43 -15.42 0.92
N THR A 83 2.21 -14.90 0.76
CA THR A 83 1.00 -15.36 1.47
C THR A 83 -0.15 -15.67 0.50
N GLU A 84 -1.28 -16.13 1.03
CA GLU A 84 -2.51 -16.38 0.27
C GLU A 84 -3.23 -15.07 -0.07
N VAL A 85 -3.93 -15.02 -1.21
CA VAL A 85 -4.64 -13.80 -1.67
C VAL A 85 -5.66 -13.30 -0.64
N ALA A 86 -6.31 -14.21 0.08
CA ALA A 86 -7.26 -13.84 1.13
C ALA A 86 -6.59 -13.04 2.26
N ASP A 87 -5.40 -13.47 2.72
CA ASP A 87 -4.64 -12.79 3.75
C ASP A 87 -4.03 -11.49 3.22
N ALA A 88 -3.40 -11.53 2.05
CA ALA A 88 -2.83 -10.35 1.39
C ALA A 88 -3.87 -9.23 1.19
N SER A 89 -5.10 -9.59 0.81
CA SER A 89 -6.17 -8.59 0.64
C SER A 89 -6.56 -7.91 1.96
N ARG A 90 -6.57 -8.64 3.07
CA ARG A 90 -6.79 -8.09 4.42
C ARG A 90 -5.61 -7.21 4.82
N HIS A 91 -4.39 -7.69 4.63
CA HIS A 91 -3.18 -6.96 5.01
C HIS A 91 -3.04 -5.66 4.23
N ALA A 92 -3.30 -5.69 2.92
CA ALA A 92 -3.26 -4.50 2.08
C ALA A 92 -4.25 -3.42 2.54
N ARG A 93 -5.48 -3.79 2.90
CA ARG A 93 -6.47 -2.85 3.45
C ARG A 93 -5.99 -2.23 4.76
N VAL A 94 -5.46 -3.05 5.67
CA VAL A 94 -4.88 -2.57 6.93
C VAL A 94 -3.71 -1.63 6.69
N VAL A 95 -2.81 -1.96 5.77
CA VAL A 95 -1.69 -1.08 5.39
C VAL A 95 -2.22 0.26 4.90
N MET A 96 -3.24 0.27 4.03
CA MET A 96 -3.83 1.52 3.53
C MET A 96 -4.57 2.34 4.59
N GLU A 97 -5.19 1.68 5.58
CA GLU A 97 -5.74 2.36 6.76
C GLU A 97 -4.64 3.05 7.58
N VAL A 98 -3.47 2.42 7.76
CA VAL A 98 -2.35 3.03 8.48
C VAL A 98 -1.68 4.12 7.64
N VAL A 99 -1.61 3.95 6.31
CA VAL A 99 -1.14 5.01 5.37
C VAL A 99 -1.99 6.26 5.53
N ARG A 100 -3.32 6.13 5.60
CA ARG A 100 -4.25 7.26 5.84
C ARG A 100 -3.89 8.07 7.10
N GLU A 101 -3.36 7.42 8.13
CA GLU A 101 -2.93 8.09 9.37
C GLU A 101 -1.51 8.66 9.29
N ALA A 102 -0.70 8.15 8.35
CA ALA A 102 0.67 8.57 8.14
C ALA A 102 0.79 9.79 7.23
N VAL A 103 -0.13 9.96 6.26
CA VAL A 103 -0.12 11.02 5.25
C VAL A 103 -1.22 12.05 5.47
N THR A 104 -1.18 13.17 4.75
CA THR A 104 -2.27 14.16 4.82
C THR A 104 -3.53 13.65 4.13
N PRO A 105 -4.74 14.11 4.52
CA PRO A 105 -5.98 13.69 3.85
C PRO A 105 -5.98 13.97 2.34
N GLY A 106 -5.42 15.11 1.91
CA GLY A 106 -5.36 15.49 0.49
C GLY A 106 -4.52 14.52 -0.34
N GLU A 107 -3.37 14.09 0.19
CA GLU A 107 -2.50 13.10 -0.47
C GLU A 107 -3.25 11.77 -0.73
N LEU A 108 -4.04 11.31 0.24
CA LEU A 108 -4.79 10.07 0.06
C LEU A 108 -5.93 10.22 -0.97
N ASP A 109 -6.56 11.40 -1.03
CA ASP A 109 -7.57 11.71 -2.04
C ASP A 109 -6.96 11.77 -3.45
N ASP A 110 -5.74 12.31 -3.58
CA ASP A 110 -4.99 12.35 -4.84
C ASP A 110 -4.66 10.93 -5.32
N VAL A 111 -4.09 10.08 -4.45
CA VAL A 111 -3.83 8.65 -4.73
C VAL A 111 -5.10 7.92 -5.16
N ARG A 112 -6.21 8.15 -4.46
CA ARG A 112 -7.52 7.54 -4.79
C ARG A 112 -8.01 8.00 -6.17
N SER A 113 -7.82 9.27 -6.52
CA SER A 113 -8.27 9.84 -7.80
C SER A 113 -7.60 9.21 -9.01
N GLN A 114 -6.39 8.64 -8.83
CA GLN A 114 -5.64 7.92 -9.86
C GLN A 114 -6.09 6.45 -10.03
N LEU A 115 -6.95 5.96 -9.15
CA LEU A 115 -7.42 4.59 -9.14
C LEU A 115 -8.88 4.48 -9.63
N PRO A 116 -9.23 3.42 -10.38
CA PRO A 116 -10.61 3.18 -10.78
C PRO A 116 -11.48 2.89 -9.55
N ALA A 117 -12.78 3.15 -9.67
CA ALA A 117 -13.74 2.97 -8.57
C ALA A 117 -13.74 1.55 -7.96
N GLU A 118 -13.31 0.53 -8.72
CA GLU A 118 -13.14 -0.84 -8.22
C GLU A 118 -12.17 -0.94 -7.04
N TYR A 119 -11.25 0.02 -6.85
CA TYR A 119 -10.30 0.07 -5.74
C TYR A 119 -10.92 0.58 -4.43
N GLY A 120 -12.19 1.02 -4.42
CA GLY A 120 -12.88 1.47 -3.21
C GLY A 120 -12.69 0.55 -1.99
N PRO A 121 -12.81 -0.79 -2.11
CA PRO A 121 -12.61 -1.71 -0.99
C PRO A 121 -11.21 -1.66 -0.37
N LEU A 122 -10.18 -1.21 -1.11
CA LEU A 122 -8.83 -1.01 -0.57
C LEU A 122 -8.80 0.13 0.46
N PHE A 123 -9.65 1.14 0.30
CA PHE A 123 -9.77 2.31 1.18
C PHE A 123 -10.91 2.16 2.21
N GLY A 124 -11.50 0.97 2.34
CA GLY A 124 -12.64 0.73 3.22
C GLY A 124 -13.97 1.30 2.71
N GLU A 125 -14.07 1.56 1.40
CA GLU A 125 -15.28 2.06 0.74
C GLU A 125 -15.98 0.91 0.01
N GLY A 126 -17.30 0.81 0.14
CA GLY A 126 -18.09 -0.25 -0.50
C GLY A 126 -18.48 -1.40 0.43
N GLY A 127 -19.19 -1.04 1.51
CA GLY A 127 -20.11 -1.95 2.21
C GLY A 127 -21.54 -1.73 1.73
#